data_AF-A0A968VN36-F1
#
_entry.id   AF-A0A968VN36-F1
#
_cell.length_a   1.000
_cell.length_b   1.000
_cell.length_c   1.000
_cell.angle_alpha   90.00
_cell.angle_beta   90.00
_cell.angle_gamma   90.00
#
_symmetry.space_group_name_H-M   'P 1'
#
loop_
_entity.id
_entity.type
_entity.pdbx_description
1 polymer ?
#
loop_
_entity_poly.entity_id
_entity_poly.type
_entity_poly.pdbx_seq_one_letter_code
_entity_poly.pdbx_strand_id
1 'polypeptide(L)'
;MFAGIQKTYSRKRSIGYHQAKDQGWQVRKGSNVSWIVFAGTASKEVENDQGEKQENRYRIHKWHAVYNIACIDDGDEGRQLQQWTEKYRTNSSISEAKRVEQAESFITTTGARIQHGGDVACYSPSLDRINLPAFSAFTSPEAYYATALHELTHWTGHPTRLTGRNW
;
A
#
# COMPACT_ATOMS: atom_id res chain seq x y z
N MET A 1 16.93 -7.39 7.38
CA MET A 1 17.32 -6.61 8.58
C MET A 1 17.24 -5.13 8.21
N PHE A 2 16.16 -4.43 8.55
CA PHE A 2 16.07 -2.97 8.34
C PHE A 2 16.68 -2.30 9.57
N ALA A 3 17.97 -2.00 9.51
CA ALA A 3 18.68 -1.25 10.54
C ALA A 3 18.61 0.25 10.22
N GLY A 4 17.97 1.01 11.11
CA GLY A 4 17.94 2.47 11.03
C GLY A 4 16.72 3.00 11.76
N ILE A 5 16.95 3.74 12.85
CA ILE A 5 15.92 4.51 13.54
C ILE A 5 15.30 5.46 12.50
N GLN A 6 14.18 5.06 11.91
CA GLN A 6 13.38 5.96 11.09
C GLN A 6 12.86 7.06 12.01
N LYS A 7 13.21 8.32 11.73
CA LYS A 7 12.50 9.46 12.34
C LYS A 7 11.01 9.22 12.11
N THR A 8 10.27 9.00 13.20
CA THR A 8 8.83 8.85 13.13
C THR A 8 8.22 10.23 12.91
N TYR A 9 7.81 10.50 11.68
CA TYR A 9 7.08 11.72 11.36
C TYR A 9 5.59 11.50 11.66
N SER A 10 4.96 12.45 12.37
CA SER A 10 3.51 12.42 12.62
C SER A 10 2.69 12.52 11.34
N ARG A 11 3.23 13.17 10.30
CA ARG A 11 2.62 13.28 8.97
C ARG A 11 3.07 12.12 8.08
N LYS A 12 2.12 11.32 7.58
CA LYS A 12 2.36 10.11 6.77
C LYS A 12 2.55 10.35 5.26
N ARG A 13 2.88 11.57 4.85
CA ARG A 13 3.02 11.94 3.43
C ARG A 13 4.44 12.34 3.10
N SER A 14 4.86 12.03 1.88
CA SER A 14 6.17 12.37 1.34
C SER A 14 6.03 12.93 -0.07
N ILE A 15 6.99 13.76 -0.47
CA ILE A 15 7.03 14.42 -1.78
C ILE A 15 8.46 14.36 -2.34
N GLY A 16 8.61 14.22 -3.66
CA GLY A 16 9.91 14.29 -4.33
C GLY A 16 10.47 15.72 -4.34
N TYR A 17 11.79 15.87 -4.44
CA TYR A 17 12.43 17.19 -4.44
C TYR A 17 11.90 18.11 -5.54
N HIS A 18 11.86 17.62 -6.78
CA HIS A 18 11.36 18.39 -7.93
C HIS A 18 9.88 18.73 -7.78
N GLN A 19 9.06 17.79 -7.27
CA GLN A 19 7.64 18.05 -7.01
C GLN A 19 7.44 19.18 -5.99
N ALA A 20 8.25 19.26 -4.93
CA ALA A 20 8.20 20.38 -3.98
C ALA A 20 8.67 21.69 -4.63
N LYS A 21 9.77 21.63 -5.40
CA LYS A 21 10.31 22.79 -6.13
C LYS A 21 9.31 23.38 -7.12
N ASP A 22 8.55 22.54 -7.82
CA ASP A 22 7.51 22.96 -8.78
C ASP A 22 6.35 23.68 -8.11
N GLN A 23 6.14 23.48 -6.80
CA GLN A 23 5.20 24.25 -5.98
C GLN A 23 5.82 25.53 -5.40
N GLY A 24 7.10 25.82 -5.67
CA GLY A 24 7.85 26.91 -5.05
C GLY A 24 8.33 26.60 -3.62
N TRP A 25 8.26 25.35 -3.18
CA TRP A 25 8.63 24.94 -1.82
C TRP A 25 10.07 24.44 -1.75
N GLN A 26 10.66 24.51 -0.56
CA GLN A 26 12.05 24.14 -0.32
C GLN A 26 12.15 23.03 0.73
N VAL A 27 12.95 22.01 0.44
CA VAL A 27 13.36 21.04 1.47
C VAL A 27 14.32 21.73 2.44
N ARG A 28 14.02 21.69 3.74
CA ARG A 28 14.88 22.27 4.79
C ARG A 28 16.27 21.64 4.76
N LYS A 29 17.31 22.47 4.86
CA LYS A 29 18.72 22.02 4.85
C LYS A 29 18.97 21.00 5.95
N GLY A 30 19.67 19.91 5.63
CA GLY A 30 20.00 18.83 6.57
C GLY A 30 18.86 17.82 6.81
N SER A 31 17.76 17.90 6.07
CA SER A 31 16.68 16.90 6.16
C SER A 31 17.10 15.55 5.60
N ASN A 32 16.64 14.47 6.25
CA ASN A 32 16.88 13.10 5.79
C ASN A 32 15.98 12.75 4.60
N VAL A 33 16.54 11.99 3.66
CA VAL A 33 15.83 11.43 2.51
C VAL A 33 15.27 10.04 2.84
N SER A 34 14.09 9.74 2.33
CA SER A 34 13.56 8.38 2.22
C SER A 34 13.65 7.93 0.77
N TRP A 35 14.14 6.71 0.54
CA TRP A 35 14.27 6.14 -0.79
C TRP A 35 13.10 5.22 -1.10
N ILE A 36 12.45 5.44 -2.26
CA ILE A 36 11.44 4.53 -2.80
C ILE A 36 11.93 3.96 -4.13
N VAL A 37 11.56 2.72 -4.44
CA VAL A 37 11.88 2.07 -5.71
C VAL A 37 10.64 2.08 -6.59
N PHE A 38 10.78 2.65 -7.79
CA PHE A 38 9.89 2.36 -8.89
C PHE A 38 10.43 1.14 -9.64
N ALA A 39 9.66 0.05 -9.63
CA ALA A 39 9.92 -1.13 -10.45
C ALA A 39 8.93 -1.15 -11.61
N GLY A 40 9.44 -1.26 -12.83
CA GLY A 40 8.60 -1.20 -14.03
C GLY A 40 9.29 -1.80 -15.24
N THR A 41 8.68 -1.59 -16.41
CA THR A 41 9.32 -1.91 -17.68
C THR A 41 9.52 -0.63 -18.48
N ALA A 42 10.67 -0.51 -19.13
CA ALA A 42 10.93 0.52 -20.12
C ALA A 42 11.23 -0.15 -21.47
N SER A 43 10.99 0.58 -22.54
CA SER A 43 11.37 0.17 -23.89
C SER A 43 12.33 1.17 -24.51
N LYS A 44 13.17 0.69 -25.42
CA LYS A 44 14.07 1.50 -26.22
C LYS A 44 14.12 0.91 -27.64
N GLU A 45 14.00 1.77 -28.64
CA GLU A 45 14.28 1.39 -30.02
C GLU A 45 15.78 1.16 -30.18
N VAL A 46 16.15 -0.01 -30.68
CA VAL A 46 17.52 -0.40 -31.00
C VAL A 46 17.54 -0.79 -32.47
N GLU A 47 18.46 -0.21 -33.23
CA GLU A 47 18.70 -0.59 -34.62
C GLU A 47 19.58 -1.84 -34.63
N ASN A 48 19.16 -2.88 -35.33
CA ASN A 48 19.95 -4.10 -35.51
C ASN A 48 21.03 -3.89 -36.59
N ASP A 49 21.90 -4.87 -36.76
CA ASP A 49 22.99 -4.82 -37.75
C ASP A 49 22.50 -4.74 -39.22
N GLN A 50 21.20 -4.88 -39.46
CA GLN A 50 20.53 -4.78 -40.76
C GLN A 50 19.80 -3.44 -40.97
N GLY A 51 19.91 -2.51 -40.02
CA GLY A 51 19.24 -1.20 -40.08
C GLY A 51 17.76 -1.22 -39.69
N GLU A 52 17.26 -2.35 -39.18
CA GLU A 52 15.87 -2.46 -38.73
C GLU A 52 15.74 -2.02 -37.27
N LYS A 53 14.71 -1.23 -36.98
CA LYS A 53 14.41 -0.80 -35.61
C LYS A 53 13.63 -1.89 -34.87
N GLN A 54 14.19 -2.37 -33.78
CA GLN A 54 13.54 -3.30 -32.85
C GLN A 54 13.27 -2.62 -31.51
N GLU A 55 12.06 -2.80 -30.97
CA GLU A 55 11.74 -2.35 -29.62
C GLU A 55 12.26 -3.38 -28.61
N ASN A 56 13.29 -3.01 -27.85
CA ASN A 56 13.79 -3.82 -26.75
C ASN A 56 13.15 -3.39 -25.43
N ARG A 57 12.45 -4.34 -24.79
CA ARG A 57 11.77 -4.13 -23.50
C ARG A 57 12.60 -4.71 -22.36
N TYR A 58 12.89 -3.90 -21.34
CA TYR A 58 13.73 -4.29 -20.21
C TYR A 58 13.13 -3.87 -18.87
N ARG A 59 13.40 -4.67 -17.83
CA ARG A 59 12.98 -4.37 -16.46
C ARG A 59 13.84 -3.24 -15.89
N ILE A 60 13.22 -2.30 -15.19
CA ILE A 60 13.91 -1.19 -14.54
C ILE A 60 13.59 -1.17 -13.06
N HIS A 61 14.60 -0.82 -12.27
CA HIS A 61 14.48 -0.46 -10.86
C HIS A 61 15.08 0.94 -10.69
N LYS A 62 14.24 1.94 -10.46
CA LYS A 62 14.65 3.32 -10.33
C LYS A 62 14.44 3.79 -8.89
N TRP A 63 15.52 4.20 -8.25
CA TRP A 63 15.47 4.81 -6.93
C TRP A 63 15.03 6.28 -7.05
N HIS A 64 14.02 6.66 -6.26
CA HIS A 64 13.55 8.02 -6.15
C HIS A 64 13.73 8.52 -4.71
N ALA A 65 14.33 9.69 -4.58
CA ALA A 65 14.44 10.42 -3.32
C ALA A 65 13.12 11.13 -3.01
N VAL A 66 12.53 10.83 -1.85
CA VAL A 66 11.36 11.54 -1.32
C VAL A 66 11.64 12.06 0.09
N TYR A 67 11.03 13.18 0.43
CA TYR A 67 11.17 13.83 1.72
C TYR A 67 9.82 13.84 2.42
N ASN A 68 9.80 13.58 3.73
CA ASN A 68 8.58 13.74 4.50
C ASN A 68 8.12 15.20 4.41
N ILE A 69 6.82 15.43 4.31
CA ILE A 69 6.28 16.81 4.19
C ILE A 69 6.60 17.70 5.40
N ALA A 70 6.91 17.13 6.57
CA ALA A 70 7.37 17.89 7.73
C ALA A 70 8.75 18.54 7.53
N CYS A 71 9.51 18.08 6.52
CA CYS A 71 10.81 18.64 6.14
C CYS A 71 10.70 19.73 5.07
N ILE A 72 9.49 20.07 4.63
CA ILE A 72 9.25 21.05 3.58
C ILE A 72 8.95 22.40 4.22
N ASP A 73 9.54 23.43 3.66
CA ASP A 73 9.20 24.83 3.87
C ASP A 73 8.43 25.32 2.65
N ASP A 74 7.17 25.69 2.84
CA ASP A 74 6.33 26.22 1.77
C ASP A 74 6.37 27.75 1.67
N GLY A 75 7.17 28.41 2.51
CA GLY A 75 7.25 29.88 2.58
C GLY A 75 6.00 30.54 3.15
N ASP A 76 5.04 29.77 3.68
CA ASP A 76 3.76 30.26 4.21
C ASP A 76 3.38 29.54 5.51
N GLU A 77 4.37 29.32 6.37
CA GLU A 77 4.21 28.70 7.71
C GLU A 77 3.46 27.35 7.70
N GLY A 78 3.53 26.61 6.59
CA GLY A 78 2.86 25.32 6.42
C GLY A 78 1.41 25.38 5.93
N ARG A 79 0.86 26.56 5.63
CA ARG A 79 -0.52 26.73 5.14
C ARG A 79 -0.74 26.09 3.77
N GLN A 80 0.17 26.31 2.83
CA GLN A 80 0.05 25.73 1.49
C GLN A 80 0.20 24.20 1.54
N LEU A 81 1.13 23.69 2.35
CA LEU A 81 1.26 22.26 2.62
C LEU A 81 -0.02 21.69 3.23
N GLN A 82 -0.65 22.37 4.18
CA GLN A 82 -1.89 21.92 4.78
C GLN A 82 -3.01 21.81 3.74
N GLN A 83 -3.21 22.85 2.93
CA GLN A 83 -4.20 22.85 1.84
C GLN A 83 -3.94 21.72 0.83
N TRP A 84 -2.69 21.56 0.40
CA TRP A 84 -2.29 20.48 -0.49
C TRP A 84 -2.58 19.10 0.11
N THR A 85 -2.30 18.90 1.39
CA THR A 85 -2.60 17.62 2.05
C THR A 85 -4.09 17.35 2.25
N GLU A 86 -4.89 18.40 2.42
CA GLU A 86 -6.35 18.27 2.58
C GLU A 86 -7.02 17.80 1.29
N LYS A 87 -6.52 18.27 0.13
CA LYS A 87 -6.96 17.77 -1.19
C LYS A 87 -6.88 16.24 -1.30
N TYR A 88 -5.87 15.64 -0.67
CA TYR A 88 -5.65 14.19 -0.65
C TYR A 88 -6.05 13.56 0.68
N ARG A 89 -6.81 14.26 1.53
CA ARG A 89 -7.35 13.66 2.74
C ARG A 89 -8.52 12.79 2.35
N THR A 90 -8.29 11.48 2.41
CA THR A 90 -9.39 10.51 2.48
C THR A 90 -10.13 10.78 3.79
N ASN A 91 -11.33 11.35 3.70
CA ASN A 91 -12.14 11.62 4.87
C ASN A 91 -12.62 10.28 5.46
N SER A 92 -11.91 9.80 6.48
CA SER A 92 -12.21 8.54 7.15
C SER A 92 -12.55 8.75 8.63
N SER A 93 -13.15 9.88 9.00
CA SER A 93 -13.75 10.03 10.33
C SER A 93 -15.12 9.34 10.37
N ILE A 94 -15.13 8.05 10.04
CA ILE A 94 -16.30 7.20 10.23
C ILE A 94 -16.22 6.57 11.62
N SER A 95 -17.37 6.34 12.25
CA SER A 95 -17.44 5.71 13.58
C SER A 95 -16.85 4.30 13.57
N GLU A 96 -16.49 3.78 14.75
CA GLU A 96 -16.04 2.39 14.91
C GLU A 96 -17.04 1.40 14.34
N ALA A 97 -18.32 1.58 14.66
CA ALA A 97 -19.40 0.77 14.11
C ALA A 97 -19.41 0.79 12.57
N LYS A 98 -19.22 1.96 11.95
CA LYS A 98 -19.18 2.05 10.48
C LYS A 98 -17.93 1.41 9.88
N ARG A 99 -16.79 1.44 10.57
CA ARG A 99 -15.57 0.71 10.16
C ARG A 99 -15.80 -0.80 10.15
N VAL A 100 -16.44 -1.31 11.19
CA VAL A 100 -16.82 -2.72 11.32
C VAL A 100 -17.80 -3.12 10.20
N GLU A 101 -18.84 -2.33 9.97
CA GLU A 101 -19.81 -2.57 8.88
C GLU A 101 -19.12 -2.61 7.51
N GLN A 102 -18.17 -1.70 7.25
CA GLN A 102 -17.39 -1.70 6.01
C GLN A 102 -16.50 -2.93 5.89
N ALA A 103 -15.89 -3.40 6.99
CA ALA A 103 -15.09 -4.62 6.98
C ALA A 103 -15.95 -5.85 6.65
N GLU A 104 -17.11 -5.97 7.27
CA GLU A 104 -18.08 -7.04 6.99
C GLU A 104 -18.53 -7.02 5.53
N SER A 105 -18.92 -5.84 5.03
CA SER A 105 -19.35 -5.63 3.64
C SER A 105 -18.23 -5.95 2.65
N PHE A 106 -16.99 -5.52 2.92
CA PHE A 106 -15.84 -5.83 2.10
C PHE A 106 -15.59 -7.33 2.01
N ILE A 107 -15.54 -8.01 3.16
CA ILE A 107 -15.31 -9.46 3.23
C ILE A 107 -16.40 -10.21 2.48
N THR A 108 -17.67 -9.88 2.72
CA THR A 108 -18.81 -10.51 2.04
C THR A 108 -18.71 -10.35 0.51
N THR A 109 -18.32 -9.17 0.05
CA THR A 109 -18.21 -8.85 -1.38
C THR A 109 -17.07 -9.60 -2.07
N THR A 110 -16.07 -10.08 -1.32
CA THR A 110 -14.96 -10.85 -1.91
C THR A 110 -15.39 -12.20 -2.50
N GLY A 111 -16.53 -12.73 -2.05
CA GLY A 111 -17.00 -14.07 -2.44
C GLY A 111 -16.21 -15.22 -1.80
N ALA A 112 -15.33 -14.94 -0.84
CA ALA A 112 -14.64 -15.98 -0.09
C ALA A 112 -15.64 -16.82 0.72
N ARG A 113 -15.54 -18.15 0.63
CA ARG A 113 -16.34 -19.04 1.46
C ARG A 113 -15.79 -19.01 2.89
N ILE A 114 -16.54 -18.37 3.79
CA ILE A 114 -16.21 -18.28 5.22
C ILE A 114 -17.18 -19.14 6.01
N GLN A 115 -16.64 -19.86 6.97
CA GLN A 115 -17.36 -20.76 7.85
C GLN A 115 -16.89 -20.51 9.28
N HIS A 116 -17.79 -20.66 10.25
CA HIS A 116 -17.47 -20.56 11.66
C HIS A 116 -17.47 -21.92 12.34
N GLY A 117 -16.46 -22.19 13.16
CA GLY A 117 -16.35 -23.42 13.93
C GLY A 117 -14.93 -23.70 14.40
N GLY A 118 -14.82 -24.53 15.45
CA GLY A 118 -13.53 -24.81 16.08
C GLY A 118 -12.93 -23.59 16.79
N ASP A 119 -11.64 -23.70 17.10
CA ASP A 119 -10.84 -22.75 17.88
C ASP A 119 -9.69 -22.12 17.07
N VAL A 120 -9.53 -22.51 15.80
CA VAL A 120 -8.45 -22.04 14.91
C VAL A 120 -9.00 -21.28 13.71
N ALA A 121 -8.44 -20.09 13.48
CA ALA A 121 -8.61 -19.34 12.25
C ALA A 121 -7.58 -19.80 11.21
N CYS A 122 -8.03 -20.17 10.01
CA CYS A 122 -7.14 -20.55 8.91
C CYS A 122 -7.84 -20.51 7.54
N TYR A 123 -7.07 -20.20 6.51
CA TYR A 123 -7.41 -20.57 5.14
C TYR A 123 -6.99 -22.02 4.84
N SER A 124 -7.90 -22.81 4.26
CA SER A 124 -7.66 -24.17 3.79
C SER A 124 -7.55 -24.19 2.26
N PRO A 125 -6.34 -24.33 1.68
CA PRO A 125 -6.15 -24.36 0.23
C PRO A 125 -6.87 -25.53 -0.45
N SER A 126 -6.90 -26.71 0.19
CA SER A 126 -7.52 -27.92 -0.37
C SER A 126 -9.04 -27.82 -0.49
N LEU A 127 -9.69 -27.06 0.40
CA LEU A 127 -11.14 -26.87 0.43
C LEU A 127 -11.58 -25.52 -0.16
N ASP A 128 -10.62 -24.70 -0.55
CA ASP A 128 -10.77 -23.29 -0.91
C ASP A 128 -11.72 -22.50 0.03
N ARG A 129 -11.48 -22.59 1.34
CA ARG A 129 -12.36 -22.03 2.36
C ARG A 129 -11.58 -21.41 3.51
N ILE A 130 -12.10 -20.33 4.09
CA ILE A 130 -11.64 -19.76 5.35
C ILE A 130 -12.48 -20.34 6.50
N ASN A 131 -11.81 -20.86 7.53
CA ASN A 131 -12.42 -21.22 8.81
C ASN A 131 -12.08 -20.13 9.83
N LEU A 132 -13.09 -19.67 10.58
CA LEU A 132 -12.90 -18.78 11.71
C LEU A 132 -13.54 -19.40 12.97
N PRO A 133 -12.99 -19.18 14.17
CA PRO A 133 -13.71 -19.42 15.41
C PRO A 133 -15.01 -18.62 15.45
N ALA A 134 -15.94 -19.02 16.34
CA ALA A 134 -17.14 -18.22 16.59
C ALA A 134 -16.77 -16.77 16.98
N PHE A 135 -17.59 -15.80 16.58
CA PHE A 135 -17.31 -14.38 16.85
C PHE A 135 -17.06 -14.08 18.35
N SER A 136 -17.78 -14.78 19.23
CA SER A 136 -17.63 -14.67 20.69
C SER A 136 -16.27 -15.13 21.23
N ALA A 137 -15.47 -15.85 20.45
CA ALA A 137 -14.12 -16.25 20.82
C ALA A 137 -13.11 -15.10 20.69
N PHE A 138 -13.49 -13.98 20.06
CA PHE A 138 -12.64 -12.82 19.86
C PHE A 138 -12.89 -11.75 20.91
N THR A 139 -11.83 -11.05 21.31
CA THR A 139 -11.89 -10.00 22.33
C THR A 139 -12.58 -8.72 21.85
N SER A 140 -12.68 -8.52 20.53
CA SER A 140 -13.38 -7.40 19.92
C SER A 140 -13.74 -7.67 18.45
N PRO A 141 -14.67 -6.90 17.86
CA PRO A 141 -14.93 -6.94 16.42
C PRO A 141 -13.67 -6.71 15.57
N GLU A 142 -12.80 -5.77 15.97
CA GLU A 142 -11.55 -5.47 15.26
C GLU A 142 -10.61 -6.68 15.25
N ALA A 143 -10.51 -7.40 16.36
CA ALA A 143 -9.71 -8.63 16.43
C ALA A 143 -10.24 -9.71 15.48
N TYR A 144 -11.57 -9.86 15.41
CA TYR A 144 -12.22 -10.76 14.45
C TYR A 144 -11.91 -10.34 13.00
N TYR A 145 -12.16 -9.08 12.63
CA TYR A 145 -11.98 -8.62 11.25
C TYR A 145 -10.51 -8.57 10.83
N ALA A 146 -9.58 -8.23 11.74
CA ALA A 146 -8.15 -8.31 11.46
C ALA A 146 -7.74 -9.75 11.12
N THR A 147 -8.25 -10.73 11.88
CA THR A 147 -7.99 -12.15 11.65
C THR A 147 -8.62 -12.62 10.33
N ALA A 148 -9.88 -12.25 10.08
CA ALA A 148 -10.56 -12.60 8.84
C ALA A 148 -9.86 -12.02 7.60
N LEU A 149 -9.38 -10.77 7.65
CA LEU A 149 -8.61 -10.14 6.58
C LEU A 149 -7.22 -10.76 6.38
N HIS A 150 -6.58 -11.25 7.46
CA HIS A 150 -5.34 -12.02 7.36
C HIS A 150 -5.56 -13.31 6.57
N GLU A 151 -6.59 -14.10 6.93
CA GLU A 151 -6.92 -15.33 6.22
C GLU A 151 -7.40 -15.07 4.79
N LEU A 152 -8.08 -13.95 4.56
CA LEU A 152 -8.46 -13.52 3.22
C LEU A 152 -7.24 -13.23 2.34
N THR A 153 -6.14 -12.73 2.92
CA THR A 153 -4.88 -12.54 2.19
C THR A 153 -4.33 -13.89 1.72
N HIS A 154 -4.31 -14.90 2.58
CA HIS A 154 -3.93 -16.26 2.19
C HIS A 154 -4.87 -16.84 1.13
N TRP A 155 -6.18 -16.61 1.29
CA TRP A 155 -7.19 -17.01 0.31
C TRP A 155 -6.86 -16.44 -1.07
N THR A 156 -6.43 -15.17 -1.21
CA THR A 156 -6.06 -14.63 -2.54
C THR A 156 -4.97 -15.44 -3.27
N GLY A 157 -4.15 -16.21 -2.54
CA GLY A 157 -3.08 -17.06 -3.04
C GLY A 157 -3.49 -18.45 -3.55
N HIS A 158 -4.78 -18.78 -3.67
CA HIS A 158 -5.20 -20.04 -4.28
C HIS A 158 -4.74 -20.14 -5.76
N PRO A 159 -4.44 -21.34 -6.28
CA PRO A 159 -3.94 -21.52 -7.64
C PRO A 159 -4.83 -20.91 -8.75
N THR A 160 -6.13 -20.81 -8.53
CA THR A 160 -7.07 -20.21 -9.50
C THR A 160 -7.17 -18.67 -9.40
N ARG A 161 -6.45 -18.04 -8.47
CA ARG A 161 -6.48 -16.59 -8.21
C ARG A 161 -5.15 -15.92 -8.56
N LEU A 162 -4.43 -15.36 -7.58
CA LEU A 162 -3.23 -14.56 -7.85
C LEU A 162 -2.02 -15.42 -8.26
N THR A 163 -1.94 -16.65 -7.77
CA THR A 163 -0.80 -17.55 -7.98
C THR A 163 -0.82 -18.23 -9.36
N GLY A 164 -1.97 -18.22 -10.04
CA GLY A 164 -2.14 -18.82 -11.37
C GLY A 164 -1.52 -18.06 -12.54
N ARG A 165 -0.84 -16.93 -12.29
CA ARG A 165 -0.12 -16.18 -13.34
C ARG A 165 1.37 -16.49 -13.27
N ASN A 166 1.85 -17.28 -14.22
CA ASN A 166 3.29 -17.41 -14.51
C ASN A 166 3.86 -16.01 -14.81
N TRP A 167 4.79 -15.53 -13.97
CA TRP A 167 5.51 -14.25 -14.09
C TRP A 167 6.97 -14.46 -14.49
#